data_AF-A0A974WIW4-F1
#
_entry.id   AF-A0A974WIW4-F1
#
_cell.length_a   1.000
_cell.length_b   1.000
_cell.length_c   1.000
_cell.angle_alpha   90.00
_cell.angle_beta   90.00
_cell.angle_gamma   90.00
#
_symmetry.space_group_name_H-M   'P 1'
#
loop_
_entity.id
_entity.type
_entity.pdbx_description
1 polymer ?
#
loop_
_entity_poly.entity_id
_entity_poly.type
_entity_poly.pdbx_seq_one_letter_code
_entity_poly.pdbx_strand_id
1 'polypeptide(L)'
;MENKLKYIYPLVSLILLLLGRITNLELVYLICLVPIFLLYLQNTDSSSWIISLGLVLLVNGAIHIGTTETPLSLGVIVYPLIIYTTLYLNLITRRALSGAMRTVIMVAFWLGGHYLLLKLNPVWAVYFPFINLDGIFTQWTDHTGLMGITAWVLFANIIIAKSIYNPKGNLLIQISPSVLIALVIVAIPAFISVFLNDAPVVNFDHMVAFYYGADITEISQQYAERGEWLARTCAWLSVLVLIYSLVKLKTTK
;
A
#
# COMPACT_ATOMS: atom_id res chain seq x y z
N MET A 1 10.81 27.20 -7.56
CA MET A 1 10.83 25.92 -8.30
C MET A 1 10.08 24.80 -7.56
N GLU A 2 10.03 24.80 -6.22
CA GLU A 2 9.35 23.78 -5.39
C GLU A 2 7.85 23.55 -5.69
N ASN A 3 7.09 24.57 -6.08
CA ASN A 3 5.65 24.40 -6.32
C ASN A 3 5.31 23.62 -7.60
N LYS A 4 6.21 23.56 -8.60
CA LYS A 4 5.95 22.81 -9.84
C LYS A 4 6.16 21.29 -9.66
N LEU A 5 7.09 20.90 -8.79
CA LEU A 5 7.40 19.49 -8.52
C LEU A 5 6.25 18.74 -7.85
N LYS A 6 5.39 19.43 -7.10
CA LYS A 6 4.20 18.87 -6.44
C LYS A 6 3.22 18.19 -7.39
N TYR A 7 3.15 18.65 -8.64
CA TYR A 7 2.27 18.07 -9.67
C TYR A 7 2.97 16.99 -10.51
N ILE A 8 4.30 17.02 -10.59
CA ILE A 8 5.08 16.03 -11.34
C ILE A 8 5.08 14.68 -10.63
N TYR A 9 5.25 14.65 -9.31
CA TYR A 9 5.27 13.41 -8.54
C TYR A 9 4.02 12.52 -8.71
N PRO A 10 2.78 13.02 -8.53
CA PRO A 10 1.59 12.20 -8.78
C PRO A 10 1.47 11.76 -10.24
N LEU A 11 1.85 12.61 -11.20
CA LEU A 11 1.82 12.24 -12.62
C LEU A 11 2.78 11.08 -12.92
N VAL A 12 4.03 11.15 -12.44
CA VAL A 12 5.01 10.06 -12.61
C VAL A 12 4.51 8.78 -11.95
N SER A 13 3.93 8.88 -10.75
CA SER A 13 3.40 7.70 -10.04
C SER A 13 2.23 7.06 -10.78
N LEU A 14 1.33 7.88 -11.34
CA LEU A 14 0.24 7.40 -12.19
C LEU A 14 0.77 6.71 -13.45
N ILE A 15 1.75 7.30 -14.14
CA ILE A 15 2.37 6.71 -15.33
C ILE A 15 2.99 5.36 -14.98
N LEU A 16 3.74 5.26 -13.87
CA LEU A 16 4.35 3.99 -13.44
C LEU A 16 3.29 2.95 -13.07
N LEU A 17 2.22 3.34 -12.37
CA LEU A 17 1.11 2.43 -12.07
C LEU A 17 0.44 1.89 -13.33
N LEU A 18 0.21 2.76 -14.32
CA LEU A 18 -0.37 2.37 -15.61
C LEU A 18 0.58 1.48 -16.41
N LEU A 19 1.88 1.81 -16.41
CA LEU A 19 2.89 0.99 -17.07
C LEU A 19 2.95 -0.41 -16.45
N GLY A 20 2.99 -0.50 -15.12
CA GLY A 20 2.97 -1.79 -14.41
C GLY A 20 1.75 -2.62 -14.78
N ARG A 21 0.57 -1.99 -14.90
CA ARG A 21 -0.67 -2.66 -15.29
C ARG A 21 -0.66 -3.13 -16.74
N ILE A 22 -0.27 -2.27 -17.68
CA ILE A 22 -0.31 -2.57 -19.12
C ILE A 22 0.73 -3.64 -19.48
N THR A 23 1.90 -3.59 -18.85
CA THR A 23 3.00 -4.52 -19.14
C THR A 23 3.00 -5.76 -18.25
N ASN A 24 2.14 -5.80 -17.23
CA ASN A 24 2.15 -6.77 -16.13
C ASN A 24 3.54 -6.96 -15.49
N LEU A 25 4.35 -5.90 -15.45
CA LEU A 25 5.69 -5.95 -14.86
C LEU A 25 5.62 -5.66 -13.36
N GLU A 26 5.68 -6.74 -12.56
CA GLU A 26 5.59 -6.70 -11.09
C GLU A 26 6.64 -5.75 -10.46
N LEU A 27 7.84 -5.68 -11.04
CA LEU A 27 8.91 -4.78 -10.59
C LEU A 27 8.54 -3.29 -10.68
N VAL A 28 7.68 -2.90 -11.62
CA VAL A 28 7.24 -1.50 -11.77
C VAL A 28 6.40 -1.09 -10.56
N TYR A 29 5.60 -2.01 -10.00
CA TYR A 29 4.82 -1.74 -8.80
C TYR A 29 5.70 -1.46 -7.58
N LEU A 30 6.91 -2.00 -7.52
CA LEU A 30 7.88 -1.72 -6.43
C LEU A 30 8.44 -0.30 -6.44
N ILE A 31 8.30 0.42 -7.56
CA ILE A 31 8.78 1.81 -7.70
C ILE A 31 7.66 2.82 -7.99
N CYS A 32 6.44 2.37 -8.26
CA CYS A 32 5.37 3.23 -8.75
C CYS A 32 4.91 4.31 -7.77
N LEU A 33 5.02 4.09 -6.46
CA LEU A 33 4.67 5.05 -5.41
C LEU A 33 5.87 5.78 -4.82
N VAL A 34 7.10 5.47 -5.24
CA VAL A 34 8.32 6.20 -4.85
C VAL A 34 8.15 7.72 -5.00
N PRO A 35 7.60 8.26 -6.11
CA PRO A 35 7.44 9.71 -6.25
C PRO A 35 6.43 10.30 -5.25
N ILE A 36 5.33 9.61 -4.93
CA ILE A 36 4.41 10.02 -3.85
C ILE A 36 5.13 10.00 -2.49
N PHE A 37 5.94 8.98 -2.20
CA PHE A 37 6.66 8.92 -0.94
C PHE A 37 7.78 9.94 -0.83
N LEU A 38 8.40 10.35 -1.95
CA LEU A 38 9.27 11.51 -1.97
C LEU A 38 8.53 12.80 -1.56
N LEU A 39 7.31 12.99 -2.06
CA LEU A 39 6.48 14.12 -1.68
C LEU A 39 6.09 14.06 -0.19
N TYR A 40 5.80 12.87 0.34
CA TYR A 40 5.58 12.63 1.78
C TYR A 40 6.82 12.98 2.63
N LEU A 41 8.02 12.59 2.19
CA LEU A 41 9.27 12.89 2.90
C LEU A 41 9.64 14.38 2.83
N GLN A 42 9.32 15.06 1.72
CA GLN A 42 9.54 16.51 1.55
C GLN A 42 8.55 17.37 2.34
N ASN A 43 7.26 17.01 2.31
CA ASN A 43 6.18 17.81 2.87
C ASN A 43 5.50 17.04 4.00
N THR A 44 6.29 16.64 4.99
CA THR A 44 5.79 15.76 6.06
C THR A 44 4.49 16.34 6.61
N ASP A 45 4.46 17.58 7.08
CA ASP A 45 3.30 18.12 7.82
C ASP A 45 2.13 18.59 6.94
N SER A 46 2.23 18.46 5.63
CA SER A 46 1.18 18.85 4.70
C SER A 46 0.28 17.67 4.32
N SER A 47 -1.00 17.95 4.07
CA SER A 47 -1.93 17.01 3.45
C SER A 47 -1.75 16.88 1.93
N SER A 48 -0.86 17.68 1.32
CA SER A 48 -0.68 17.73 -0.14
C SER A 48 -0.37 16.36 -0.75
N TRP A 49 0.50 15.56 -0.14
CA TRP A 49 0.84 14.23 -0.63
C TRP A 49 -0.33 13.24 -0.53
N ILE A 50 -1.22 13.40 0.45
CA ILE A 50 -2.44 12.59 0.59
C ILE A 50 -3.44 12.95 -0.50
N ILE A 51 -3.60 14.24 -0.77
CA ILE A 51 -4.46 14.73 -1.87
C ILE A 51 -3.92 14.20 -3.21
N SER A 52 -2.62 14.34 -3.45
CA SER A 52 -1.95 13.81 -4.64
C SER A 52 -2.15 12.30 -4.79
N LEU A 53 -1.99 11.54 -3.70
CA LEU A 53 -2.25 10.10 -3.71
C LEU A 53 -3.71 9.79 -3.99
N GLY A 54 -4.65 10.46 -3.33
CA GLY A 54 -6.09 10.27 -3.56
C GLY A 54 -6.47 10.50 -5.02
N LEU A 55 -5.89 11.52 -5.67
CA LEU A 55 -6.06 11.76 -7.10
C LEU A 55 -5.46 10.64 -7.95
N VAL A 56 -4.26 10.16 -7.64
CA VAL A 56 -3.65 9.02 -8.35
C VAL A 56 -4.52 7.78 -8.27
N LEU A 57 -5.06 7.46 -7.08
CA LEU A 57 -5.93 6.30 -6.89
C LEU A 57 -7.28 6.47 -7.60
N LEU A 58 -7.86 7.67 -7.57
CA LEU A 58 -9.12 7.97 -8.26
C LEU A 58 -8.97 7.82 -9.78
N VAL A 59 -7.90 8.38 -10.36
CA VAL A 59 -7.64 8.26 -11.79
C VAL A 59 -7.31 6.82 -12.18
N ASN A 60 -6.54 6.09 -11.35
CA ASN A 60 -6.28 4.66 -11.57
C ASN A 60 -7.58 3.84 -11.59
N GLY A 61 -8.49 4.10 -10.63
CA GLY A 61 -9.80 3.46 -10.57
C GLY A 61 -10.70 3.81 -11.77
N ALA A 62 -10.69 5.06 -12.21
CA ALA A 62 -11.43 5.48 -13.41
C ALA A 62 -10.92 4.81 -14.68
N ILE A 63 -9.59 4.70 -14.84
CA ILE A 63 -8.96 3.99 -15.96
C ILE A 63 -9.28 2.49 -15.88
N HIS A 64 -9.30 1.90 -14.68
CA HIS A 64 -9.71 0.52 -14.51
C HIS A 64 -11.12 0.29 -15.09
N ILE A 65 -12.10 1.10 -14.66
CA ILE A 65 -13.47 1.01 -15.18
C ILE A 65 -13.49 1.10 -16.70
N GLY A 66 -12.76 2.07 -17.28
CA GLY A 66 -12.74 2.28 -18.72
C GLY A 66 -12.06 1.16 -19.51
N THR A 67 -11.32 0.25 -18.85
CA THR A 67 -10.53 -0.80 -19.52
C THR A 67 -11.05 -2.22 -19.28
N THR A 68 -11.84 -2.48 -18.23
CA THR A 68 -12.22 -3.85 -17.83
C THR A 68 -13.70 -4.18 -17.93
N GLU A 69 -14.49 -3.40 -18.69
CA GLU A 69 -15.96 -3.54 -18.81
C GLU A 69 -16.72 -3.61 -17.46
N THR A 70 -16.04 -3.33 -16.36
CA THR A 70 -16.61 -3.35 -15.01
C THR A 70 -17.61 -2.20 -14.91
N PRO A 71 -18.86 -2.46 -14.48
CA PRO A 71 -19.85 -1.41 -14.33
C PRO A 71 -19.36 -0.33 -13.36
N LEU A 72 -19.80 0.92 -13.58
CA LEU A 72 -19.50 2.02 -12.68
C LEU A 72 -19.94 1.64 -11.27
N SER A 73 -18.97 1.43 -10.38
CA SER A 73 -19.23 1.07 -8.99
C SER A 73 -18.84 2.22 -8.08
N LEU A 74 -19.54 2.33 -6.95
CA LEU A 74 -19.19 3.28 -5.90
C LEU A 74 -17.77 3.05 -5.36
N GLY A 75 -17.20 1.85 -5.56
CA GLY A 75 -15.86 1.50 -5.12
C GLY A 75 -14.78 2.43 -5.66
N VAL A 76 -14.91 2.99 -6.88
CA VAL A 76 -13.93 3.95 -7.42
C VAL A 76 -13.82 5.23 -6.60
N ILE A 77 -14.89 5.64 -5.95
CA ILE A 77 -14.91 6.85 -5.12
C ILE A 77 -14.66 6.49 -3.66
N VAL A 78 -15.28 5.41 -3.17
CA VAL A 78 -15.17 4.97 -1.77
C VAL A 78 -13.75 4.52 -1.45
N TYR A 79 -13.05 3.87 -2.38
CA TYR A 79 -11.69 3.40 -2.18
C TYR A 79 -10.69 4.55 -1.88
N PRO A 80 -10.49 5.53 -2.79
CA PRO A 80 -9.62 6.67 -2.50
C PRO A 80 -10.05 7.46 -1.27
N LEU A 81 -11.37 7.55 -1.00
CA LEU A 81 -11.88 8.25 0.17
C LEU A 81 -11.46 7.58 1.48
N ILE A 82 -11.60 6.26 1.60
CA ILE A 82 -11.19 5.54 2.82
C ILE A 82 -9.67 5.62 3.02
N ILE A 83 -8.89 5.49 1.95
CA ILE A 83 -7.43 5.64 2.04
C ILE A 83 -7.03 7.07 2.40
N TYR A 84 -7.69 8.07 1.82
CA TYR A 84 -7.50 9.46 2.19
C TYR A 84 -7.79 9.68 3.68
N THR A 85 -8.94 9.21 4.17
CA THR A 85 -9.35 9.41 5.57
C THR A 85 -8.39 8.73 6.54
N THR A 86 -8.01 7.48 6.28
CA THR A 86 -7.07 6.74 7.15
C THR A 86 -5.68 7.37 7.18
N LEU A 87 -5.15 7.81 6.03
CA LEU A 87 -3.87 8.51 5.98
C LEU A 87 -3.95 9.93 6.56
N TYR A 88 -5.11 10.58 6.49
CA TYR A 88 -5.33 11.86 7.16
C TYR A 88 -5.30 11.68 8.69
N LEU A 89 -5.92 10.62 9.22
CA LEU A 89 -5.80 10.28 10.64
C LEU A 89 -4.32 10.02 11.02
N ASN A 90 -3.55 9.36 10.16
CA ASN A 90 -2.11 9.21 10.35
C ASN A 90 -1.35 10.56 10.47
N LEU A 91 -1.76 11.62 9.75
CA LEU A 91 -1.16 12.96 9.93
C LEU A 91 -1.37 13.54 11.32
N ILE A 92 -2.49 13.20 11.96
CA ILE A 92 -2.78 13.61 13.32
C ILE A 92 -1.93 12.81 14.29
N THR A 93 -1.89 11.47 14.14
CA THR A 93 -1.23 10.57 15.10
C THR A 93 0.28 10.71 15.15
N ARG A 94 0.91 10.94 14.00
CA ARG A 94 2.37 11.01 13.87
C ARG A 94 3.04 12.11 14.68
N ARG A 95 2.29 13.16 15.08
CA ARG A 95 2.82 14.25 15.94
C ARG A 95 3.29 13.71 17.29
N ALA A 96 2.68 12.61 17.75
CA ALA A 96 3.02 11.92 18.98
C ALA A 96 4.15 10.87 18.84
N LEU A 97 4.58 10.56 17.61
CA LEU A 97 5.53 9.51 17.28
C LEU A 97 6.89 10.10 16.84
N SER A 98 7.96 9.32 16.96
CA SER A 98 9.32 9.71 16.55
C SER A 98 9.92 8.75 15.51
N GLY A 99 10.84 9.28 14.70
CA GLY A 99 11.72 8.49 13.81
C GLY A 99 10.99 7.52 12.88
N ALA A 100 11.49 6.27 12.84
CA ALA A 100 11.00 5.21 11.96
C ALA A 100 9.53 4.83 12.21
N MET A 101 9.03 5.02 13.43
CA MET A 101 7.66 4.66 13.81
C MET A 101 6.62 5.44 13.00
N ARG A 102 6.91 6.69 12.62
CA ARG A 102 6.05 7.52 11.74
C ARG A 102 5.82 6.90 10.38
N THR A 103 6.80 6.15 9.89
CA THR A 103 6.74 5.49 8.58
C THR A 103 6.01 4.16 8.66
N VAL A 104 6.34 3.34 9.67
CA VAL A 104 5.68 2.04 9.87
C VAL A 104 4.19 2.22 10.12
N ILE A 105 3.81 3.21 10.94
CA ILE A 105 2.41 3.44 11.23
C ILE A 105 1.62 3.91 10.00
N MET A 106 2.25 4.62 9.07
CA MET A 106 1.61 5.05 7.83
C MET A 106 1.20 3.85 6.97
N VAL A 107 2.06 2.83 6.88
CA VAL A 107 1.71 1.54 6.25
C VAL A 107 0.58 0.87 7.01
N ALA A 108 0.61 0.87 8.34
CA ALA A 108 -0.48 0.29 9.13
C ALA A 108 -1.82 1.00 8.89
N PHE A 109 -1.87 2.33 8.82
CA PHE A 109 -3.09 3.08 8.48
C PHE A 109 -3.60 2.74 7.08
N TRP A 110 -2.70 2.59 6.10
CA TRP A 110 -3.08 2.20 4.74
C TRP A 110 -3.72 0.80 4.73
N LEU A 111 -3.02 -0.21 5.30
CA LEU A 111 -3.50 -1.58 5.36
C LEU A 111 -4.77 -1.71 6.21
N GLY A 112 -4.89 -0.92 7.28
CA GLY A 112 -6.11 -0.83 8.07
C GLY A 112 -7.29 -0.28 7.26
N GLY A 113 -7.05 0.73 6.42
CA GLY A 113 -8.04 1.24 5.47
C GLY A 113 -8.48 0.19 4.45
N HIS A 114 -7.52 -0.56 3.88
CA HIS A 114 -7.82 -1.69 3.00
C HIS A 114 -8.64 -2.78 3.69
N TYR A 115 -8.28 -3.14 4.91
CA TYR A 115 -9.06 -4.12 5.67
C TYR A 115 -10.50 -3.67 5.92
N LEU A 116 -10.71 -2.39 6.23
CA LEU A 116 -12.06 -1.82 6.37
C LEU A 116 -12.83 -1.90 5.05
N LEU A 117 -12.20 -1.59 3.93
CA LEU A 117 -12.80 -1.73 2.60
C LEU A 117 -13.24 -3.16 2.30
N LEU A 118 -12.38 -4.15 2.59
CA LEU A 118 -12.73 -5.57 2.41
C LEU A 118 -13.95 -5.98 3.24
N LYS A 119 -14.08 -5.43 4.45
CA LYS A 119 -15.24 -5.68 5.32
C LYS A 119 -16.52 -4.97 4.86
N LEU A 120 -16.40 -3.85 4.15
CA LEU A 120 -17.56 -3.15 3.58
C LEU A 120 -18.05 -3.85 2.31
N ASN A 121 -17.14 -4.09 1.37
CA ASN A 121 -17.42 -4.84 0.16
C ASN A 121 -16.09 -5.36 -0.44
N PRO A 122 -15.86 -6.68 -0.44
CA PRO A 122 -14.59 -7.25 -0.91
C PRO A 122 -14.36 -7.01 -2.42
N VAL A 123 -15.40 -6.83 -3.22
CA VAL A 123 -15.27 -6.56 -4.67
C VAL A 123 -14.60 -5.22 -4.94
N TRP A 124 -14.74 -4.24 -4.03
CA TRP A 124 -14.05 -2.95 -4.17
C TRP A 124 -12.53 -3.05 -4.06
N ALA A 125 -12.00 -4.19 -3.62
CA ALA A 125 -10.57 -4.44 -3.65
C ALA A 125 -9.99 -4.52 -5.07
N VAL A 126 -10.81 -4.68 -6.10
CA VAL A 126 -10.36 -4.62 -7.50
C VAL A 126 -9.71 -3.28 -7.87
N TYR A 127 -10.05 -2.21 -7.13
CA TYR A 127 -9.46 -0.88 -7.28
C TYR A 127 -8.12 -0.73 -6.55
N PHE A 128 -7.66 -1.76 -5.85
CA PHE A 128 -6.37 -1.75 -5.21
C PHE A 128 -5.31 -1.95 -6.30
N PRO A 129 -4.30 -1.07 -6.39
CA PRO A 129 -3.36 -1.08 -7.51
C PRO A 129 -2.50 -2.35 -7.59
N PHE A 130 -2.45 -3.16 -6.52
CA PHE A 130 -1.54 -4.30 -6.38
C PHE A 130 -2.26 -5.66 -6.30
N ILE A 131 -3.59 -5.67 -6.38
CA ILE A 131 -4.40 -6.88 -6.13
C ILE A 131 -4.32 -7.92 -7.25
N ASN A 132 -3.96 -7.46 -8.45
CA ASN A 132 -3.86 -8.30 -9.65
C ASN A 132 -2.41 -8.73 -9.93
N LEU A 133 -1.50 -8.60 -8.96
CA LEU A 133 -0.16 -9.16 -9.12
C LEU A 133 -0.28 -10.69 -9.10
N ASP A 134 0.09 -11.33 -10.20
CA ASP A 134 -0.12 -12.75 -10.48
C ASP A 134 1.14 -13.43 -11.04
N GLY A 135 2.31 -13.11 -10.49
CA GLY A 135 3.58 -13.68 -10.92
C GLY A 135 4.44 -14.25 -9.81
N ILE A 136 5.76 -14.24 -10.05
CA ILE A 136 6.76 -14.93 -9.23
C ILE A 136 6.90 -14.35 -7.83
N PHE A 137 6.28 -13.20 -7.52
CA PHE A 137 6.34 -12.60 -6.19
C PHE A 137 5.09 -12.89 -5.34
N THR A 138 4.25 -13.86 -5.72
CA THR A 138 2.94 -14.07 -5.07
C THR A 138 2.79 -15.41 -4.34
N GLN A 139 3.76 -16.32 -4.45
CA GLN A 139 3.66 -17.70 -3.92
C GLN A 139 3.51 -17.80 -2.39
N TRP A 140 3.80 -16.72 -1.66
CA TRP A 140 3.65 -16.64 -0.19
C TRP A 140 2.30 -16.07 0.25
N THR A 141 1.40 -15.72 -0.68
CA THR A 141 0.07 -15.17 -0.35
C THR A 141 -0.80 -16.15 0.43
N ASP A 142 -0.53 -17.44 0.35
CA ASP A 142 -1.18 -18.46 1.19
C ASP A 142 -1.05 -18.17 2.69
N HIS A 143 0.08 -17.59 3.11
CA HIS A 143 0.40 -17.34 4.51
C HIS A 143 -0.01 -15.94 5.00
N THR A 144 -0.06 -14.96 4.12
CA THR A 144 -0.29 -13.56 4.48
C THR A 144 -1.59 -12.98 3.95
N GLY A 145 -2.18 -13.62 2.95
CA GLY A 145 -3.19 -13.05 2.08
C GLY A 145 -2.66 -12.03 1.08
N LEU A 146 -3.57 -11.48 0.29
CA LEU A 146 -3.27 -10.48 -0.73
C LEU A 146 -2.86 -9.13 -0.14
N MET A 147 -3.31 -8.82 1.07
CA MET A 147 -2.85 -7.60 1.75
C MET A 147 -1.38 -7.70 2.15
N GLY A 148 -0.82 -8.91 2.21
CA GLY A 148 0.61 -9.14 2.28
C GLY A 148 1.36 -8.47 1.13
N ILE A 149 0.92 -8.70 -0.11
CA ILE A 149 1.51 -8.08 -1.32
C ILE A 149 1.48 -6.56 -1.20
N THR A 150 0.32 -6.01 -0.81
CA THR A 150 0.19 -4.56 -0.60
C THR A 150 1.20 -4.06 0.41
N ALA A 151 1.35 -4.75 1.55
CA ALA A 151 2.31 -4.35 2.58
C ALA A 151 3.74 -4.34 2.03
N TRP A 152 4.13 -5.41 1.32
CA TRP A 152 5.43 -5.54 0.69
C TRP A 152 5.70 -4.40 -0.30
N VAL A 153 4.77 -4.14 -1.22
CA VAL A 153 4.90 -3.07 -2.22
C VAL A 153 5.01 -1.70 -1.54
N LEU A 154 4.20 -1.43 -0.51
CA LEU A 154 4.29 -0.18 0.25
C LEU A 154 5.66 -0.03 0.92
N PHE A 155 6.13 -1.06 1.63
CA PHE A 155 7.45 -1.01 2.26
C PHE A 155 8.58 -0.83 1.25
N ALA A 156 8.57 -1.54 0.13
CA ALA A 156 9.55 -1.39 -0.94
C ALA A 156 9.60 0.05 -1.45
N ASN A 157 8.45 0.61 -1.84
CA ASN A 157 8.36 1.97 -2.36
C ASN A 157 8.83 3.03 -1.35
N ILE A 158 8.49 2.89 -0.07
CA ILE A 158 8.90 3.83 0.98
C ILE A 158 10.40 3.78 1.22
N ILE A 159 10.97 2.57 1.29
CA ILE A 159 12.39 2.39 1.60
C ILE A 159 13.22 2.89 0.42
N ILE A 160 12.84 2.57 -0.81
CA ILE A 160 13.47 3.12 -2.02
C ILE A 160 13.38 4.64 -2.00
N ALA A 161 12.21 5.22 -1.70
CA ALA A 161 12.05 6.67 -1.58
C ALA A 161 12.99 7.27 -0.50
N LYS A 162 13.15 6.63 0.65
CA LYS A 162 14.09 7.06 1.68
C LYS A 162 15.54 6.96 1.24
N SER A 163 15.90 5.95 0.46
CA SER A 163 17.26 5.75 -0.03
C SER A 163 17.69 6.79 -1.04
N ILE A 164 16.75 7.31 -1.83
CA ILE A 164 17.02 8.37 -2.82
C ILE A 164 16.75 9.78 -2.26
N TYR A 165 16.00 9.89 -1.16
CA TYR A 165 15.65 11.18 -0.56
C TYR A 165 16.85 11.82 0.12
N ASN A 166 17.21 13.01 -0.37
CA ASN A 166 18.25 13.84 0.22
C ASN A 166 17.64 15.17 0.70
N PRO A 167 17.65 15.45 2.03
CA PRO A 167 17.17 16.72 2.57
C PRO A 167 17.90 17.94 2.01
N LYS A 168 19.14 17.77 1.54
CA LYS A 168 19.99 18.84 0.99
C LYS A 168 19.77 19.10 -0.51
N GLY A 169 18.76 18.48 -1.12
CA GLY A 169 18.30 18.81 -2.48
C GLY A 169 19.03 18.15 -3.64
N ASN A 170 20.17 17.49 -3.43
CA ASN A 170 20.85 16.74 -4.49
C ASN A 170 20.28 15.33 -4.59
N LEU A 171 19.64 15.02 -5.72
CA LEU A 171 19.30 13.66 -6.18
C LEU A 171 20.58 12.87 -6.48
N LEU A 172 21.36 12.58 -5.45
CA LEU A 172 22.45 11.62 -5.52
C LEU A 172 21.98 10.37 -4.80
N ILE A 173 22.05 9.23 -5.50
CA ILE A 173 21.88 7.91 -4.91
C ILE A 173 23.02 7.77 -3.89
N GLN A 174 22.75 8.10 -2.63
CA GLN A 174 23.67 7.76 -1.57
C GLN A 174 23.49 6.28 -1.31
N ILE A 175 24.53 5.50 -1.62
CA ILE A 175 24.65 4.11 -1.18
C ILE A 175 24.76 4.15 0.35
N SER A 176 23.59 4.25 0.99
CA SER A 176 23.41 4.21 2.43
C SER A 176 22.98 2.80 2.83
N PRO A 177 23.11 2.40 4.10
CA PRO A 177 22.59 1.12 4.57
C PRO A 177 21.12 0.88 4.22
N SER A 178 20.34 1.95 4.00
CA SER A 178 18.95 1.87 3.54
C SER A 178 18.80 1.25 2.14
N VAL A 179 19.78 1.42 1.24
CA VAL A 179 19.77 0.81 -0.10
C VAL A 179 19.92 -0.71 0.01
N LEU A 180 20.79 -1.18 0.90
CA LEU A 180 20.95 -2.62 1.17
C LEU A 180 19.66 -3.20 1.76
N ILE A 181 19.03 -2.47 2.70
CA ILE A 181 17.73 -2.86 3.26
C ILE A 181 16.64 -2.88 2.19
N ALA A 182 16.63 -1.91 1.26
CA ALA A 182 15.68 -1.87 0.14
C ALA A 182 15.83 -3.11 -0.75
N LEU A 183 17.07 -3.45 -1.13
CA LEU A 183 17.38 -4.63 -1.93
C LEU A 183 16.93 -5.91 -1.21
N VAL A 184 17.21 -6.03 0.09
CA VAL A 184 16.79 -7.19 0.89
C VAL A 184 15.27 -7.31 0.94
N ILE A 185 14.54 -6.22 1.21
CA ILE A 185 13.08 -6.26 1.29
C ILE A 185 12.42 -6.54 -0.06
N VAL A 186 13.00 -6.05 -1.15
CA VAL A 186 12.56 -6.40 -2.51
C VAL A 186 12.86 -7.86 -2.82
N ALA A 187 14.04 -8.36 -2.44
CA ALA A 187 14.49 -9.70 -2.78
C ALA A 187 13.87 -10.81 -1.92
N ILE A 188 13.50 -10.57 -0.65
CA ILE A 188 13.01 -11.61 0.25
C ILE A 188 11.76 -12.31 -0.29
N PRO A 189 10.67 -11.61 -0.68
CA PRO A 189 9.47 -12.30 -1.16
C PRO A 189 9.70 -13.01 -2.49
N ALA A 190 10.58 -12.47 -3.35
CA ALA A 190 11.04 -13.12 -4.56
C ALA A 190 11.74 -14.44 -4.25
N PHE A 191 12.69 -14.39 -3.32
CA PHE A 191 13.47 -15.54 -2.89
C PHE A 191 12.58 -16.61 -2.27
N ILE A 192 11.71 -16.24 -1.33
CA ILE A 192 10.73 -17.16 -0.73
C ILE A 192 9.87 -17.82 -1.80
N SER A 193 9.41 -17.05 -2.79
CA SER A 193 8.54 -17.59 -3.84
C SER A 193 9.23 -18.64 -4.72
N VAL A 194 10.55 -18.54 -4.92
CA VAL A 194 11.32 -19.58 -5.61
C VAL A 194 11.31 -20.91 -4.84
N PHE A 195 11.30 -20.88 -3.50
CA PHE A 195 11.20 -22.10 -2.68
C PHE A 195 9.77 -22.63 -2.56
N LEU A 196 8.77 -21.78 -2.77
CA LEU A 196 7.35 -22.11 -2.67
C LEU A 196 6.67 -22.29 -4.03
N ASN A 197 7.43 -22.64 -5.09
CA ASN A 197 6.92 -22.62 -6.47
C ASN A 197 5.69 -23.54 -6.72
N ASP A 198 5.47 -24.53 -5.85
CA ASP A 198 4.32 -25.45 -5.92
C ASP A 198 3.23 -25.13 -4.87
N ALA A 199 3.36 -24.04 -4.11
CA ALA A 199 2.38 -23.64 -3.11
C ALA A 199 1.11 -23.09 -3.76
N PRO A 200 -0.07 -23.30 -3.15
CA PRO A 200 -1.30 -22.66 -3.63
C PRO A 200 -1.19 -21.13 -3.52
N VAL A 201 -1.59 -20.43 -4.59
CA VAL A 201 -1.60 -18.96 -4.62
C VAL A 201 -3.00 -18.45 -4.32
N VAL A 202 -3.10 -17.56 -3.33
CA VAL A 202 -4.33 -16.79 -3.08
C VAL A 202 -4.37 -15.63 -4.07
N ASN A 203 -5.40 -15.61 -4.91
CA ASN A 203 -5.66 -14.54 -5.88
C ASN A 203 -6.91 -13.74 -5.47
N PHE A 204 -7.27 -12.73 -6.28
CA PHE A 204 -8.41 -11.86 -6.01
C PHE A 204 -9.72 -12.64 -5.78
N ASP A 205 -10.01 -13.63 -6.60
CA ASP A 205 -11.24 -14.42 -6.52
C ASP A 205 -11.30 -15.24 -5.22
N HIS A 206 -10.18 -15.87 -4.82
CA HIS A 206 -10.06 -16.57 -3.54
C HIS A 206 -10.32 -15.63 -2.35
N MET A 207 -9.77 -14.42 -2.38
CA MET A 207 -10.01 -13.41 -1.34
C MET A 207 -11.48 -12.97 -1.32
N VAL A 208 -12.10 -12.70 -2.47
CA VAL A 208 -13.52 -12.31 -2.53
C VAL A 208 -14.42 -13.42 -1.99
N ALA A 209 -14.17 -14.67 -2.40
CA ALA A 209 -14.91 -15.83 -1.94
C ALA A 209 -14.79 -16.02 -0.41
N PHE A 210 -13.59 -15.85 0.15
CA PHE A 210 -13.36 -15.88 1.60
C PHE A 210 -14.22 -14.86 2.36
N TYR A 211 -14.30 -13.62 1.88
CA TYR A 211 -15.08 -12.57 2.56
C TYR A 211 -16.59 -12.72 2.38
N TYR A 212 -17.05 -13.42 1.34
CA TYR A 212 -18.46 -13.79 1.17
C TYR A 212 -18.85 -15.09 1.89
N GLY A 213 -17.90 -15.79 2.53
CA GLY A 213 -18.18 -17.02 3.26
C GLY A 213 -18.44 -18.21 2.35
N ALA A 214 -17.83 -18.23 1.15
CA ALA A 214 -17.84 -19.40 0.28
C ALA A 214 -17.18 -20.60 0.98
N ASP A 215 -17.59 -21.81 0.58
CA ASP A 215 -17.14 -23.03 1.23
C ASP A 215 -15.63 -23.25 1.04
N ILE A 216 -14.98 -23.72 2.11
CA ILE A 216 -13.51 -23.68 2.29
C ILE A 216 -12.78 -24.64 1.34
N THR A 217 -13.50 -25.44 0.53
CA THR A 217 -12.92 -26.43 -0.37
C THR A 217 -12.10 -25.83 -1.52
N GLU A 218 -12.35 -24.59 -1.91
CA GLU A 218 -11.59 -23.90 -2.96
C GLU A 218 -10.39 -23.09 -2.42
N ILE A 219 -10.31 -22.95 -1.10
CA ILE A 219 -9.34 -22.10 -0.42
C ILE A 219 -8.43 -22.97 0.42
N SER A 220 -7.13 -22.68 0.47
CA SER A 220 -6.24 -23.44 1.35
C SER A 220 -6.71 -23.33 2.82
N GLN A 221 -6.58 -24.41 3.57
CA GLN A 221 -6.91 -24.38 5.01
C GLN A 221 -6.08 -23.30 5.75
N GLN A 222 -4.84 -23.06 5.29
CA GLN A 222 -3.97 -22.04 5.89
C GLN A 222 -4.54 -20.62 5.70
N TYR A 223 -4.98 -20.28 4.50
CA TYR A 223 -5.60 -18.98 4.24
C TYR A 223 -6.95 -18.86 4.95
N ALA A 224 -7.74 -19.94 5.04
CA ALA A 224 -9.00 -19.90 5.78
C ALA A 224 -8.80 -19.58 7.28
N GLU A 225 -7.75 -20.12 7.91
CA GLU A 225 -7.45 -19.87 9.33
C GLU A 225 -6.80 -18.50 9.58
N ARG A 226 -5.93 -18.05 8.66
CA ARG A 226 -5.02 -16.91 8.89
C ARG A 226 -5.16 -15.76 7.90
N GLY A 227 -6.14 -15.82 7.00
CA GLY A 227 -6.33 -14.88 5.91
C GLY A 227 -6.28 -13.42 6.36
N GLU A 228 -5.49 -12.64 5.63
CA GLU A 228 -5.30 -11.20 5.81
C GLU A 228 -4.88 -10.78 7.24
N TRP A 229 -4.19 -11.67 8.00
CA TRP A 229 -3.80 -11.40 9.39
C TRP A 229 -2.98 -10.10 9.52
N LEU A 230 -2.15 -9.77 8.53
CA LEU A 230 -1.33 -8.58 8.55
C LEU A 230 -2.20 -7.31 8.51
N ALA A 231 -3.18 -7.26 7.60
CA ALA A 231 -4.09 -6.13 7.49
C ALA A 231 -5.02 -6.02 8.71
N ARG A 232 -5.50 -7.15 9.24
CA ARG A 232 -6.25 -7.21 10.51
C ARG A 232 -5.46 -6.62 11.67
N THR A 233 -4.19 -6.99 11.78
CA THR A 233 -3.29 -6.50 12.83
C THR A 233 -3.03 -5.01 12.65
N CYS A 234 -2.79 -4.56 11.41
CA CYS A 234 -2.61 -3.14 11.08
C CYS A 234 -3.84 -2.29 11.42
N ALA A 235 -5.06 -2.79 11.17
CA ALA A 235 -6.28 -2.10 11.57
C ALA A 235 -6.35 -1.86 13.08
N TRP A 236 -6.05 -2.89 13.89
CA TRP A 236 -5.98 -2.76 15.35
C TRP A 236 -4.88 -1.80 15.79
N LEU A 237 -3.68 -1.91 15.21
CA LEU A 237 -2.56 -1.01 15.51
C LEU A 237 -2.90 0.45 15.20
N SER A 238 -3.59 0.73 14.09
CA SER A 238 -4.04 2.08 13.73
C SER A 238 -4.98 2.67 14.77
N VAL A 239 -5.93 1.88 15.30
CA VAL A 239 -6.85 2.31 16.36
C VAL A 239 -6.08 2.60 17.65
N LEU A 240 -5.22 1.68 18.09
CA LEU A 240 -4.43 1.84 19.32
C LEU A 240 -3.53 3.07 19.27
N VAL A 241 -2.84 3.29 18.16
CA VAL A 241 -1.97 4.45 17.99
C VAL A 241 -2.77 5.74 17.87
N LEU A 242 -3.96 5.72 17.26
CA LEU A 242 -4.86 6.86 17.25
C LEU A 242 -5.26 7.27 18.68
N ILE A 243 -5.72 6.31 19.49
CA ILE A 243 -6.10 6.56 20.89
C ILE A 243 -4.89 7.09 21.68
N TYR A 244 -3.75 6.41 21.60
CA TYR A 244 -2.52 6.83 22.28
C TYR A 244 -2.12 8.26 21.89
N SER A 245 -2.11 8.59 20.60
CA SER A 245 -1.75 9.93 20.14
C SER A 245 -2.74 11.00 20.62
N LEU A 246 -4.04 10.71 20.64
CA LEU A 246 -5.05 11.64 21.16
C LEU A 246 -4.87 11.89 22.66
N VAL A 247 -4.62 10.83 23.44
CA VAL A 247 -4.33 10.96 24.89
C VAL A 247 -3.08 11.78 25.11
N LYS A 248 -1.97 11.45 24.44
CA LYS A 248 -0.70 12.17 24.58
C LYS A 248 -0.82 13.64 24.20
N LEU A 249 -1.53 13.97 23.13
CA LEU A 249 -1.78 15.37 22.73
C LEU A 249 -2.59 16.14 23.77
N LYS A 250 -3.45 15.48 24.54
CA LYS A 250 -4.22 16.11 25.63
C LYS A 250 -3.40 16.29 26.90
N THR A 251 -2.51 15.35 27.22
CA THR A 251 -1.73 15.36 28.47
C THR A 251 -0.43 16.15 28.39
N THR A 252 0.11 16.39 27.19
CA THR A 252 1.39 17.12 27.01
C THR A 252 1.16 18.64 26.92
N LYS A 253 0.20 19.17 27.69
CA LYS A 253 -0.04 20.61 27.84
C LYS A 253 0.79 21.20 28.97
#